data_AF-A0A8R1IHW6-F1
#
_entry.id   AF-A0A8R1IHW6-F1
#
_cell.length_a   1.000
_cell.length_b   1.000
_cell.length_c   1.000
_cell.angle_alpha   90.00
_cell.angle_beta   90.00
_cell.angle_gamma   90.00
#
_symmetry.space_group_name_H-M   'P 1'
#
loop_
_entity.id
_entity.type
_entity.pdbx_description
1 polymer ?
#
loop_
_entity_poly.entity_id
_entity_poly.type
_entity_poly.pdbx_seq_one_letter_code
_entity_poly.pdbx_strand_id
1 'polypeptide(L)'
;MGKTSRDKRDIYYRLAKENKWRARSAFKLMQIDDEFQILKGVRRAVDLCAAPGSWSQVLSKRIYEEDNESKIVAIDLQPMSPIPGVIQLQGDITSMDTANKVIEHFSGEKADIVICDGAPDVTGIHSLDEYMQAELILAAFNIT
;
A
#
# COMPACT_ATOMS: atom_id res chain seq x y z
N MET A 1 -11.14 -5.30 38.23
CA MET A 1 -11.76 -4.18 37.50
C MET A 1 -10.80 -3.77 36.38
N GLY A 2 -11.22 -3.73 35.11
CA GLY A 2 -10.35 -3.36 33.99
C GLY A 2 -10.68 -4.02 32.64
N LYS A 3 -11.96 -4.24 32.31
CA LYS A 3 -12.40 -4.71 30.98
C LYS A 3 -12.77 -3.50 30.11
N THR A 4 -11.80 -2.70 29.68
CA THR A 4 -12.08 -1.51 28.83
C THR A 4 -10.98 -1.23 27.80
N SER A 5 -10.68 -2.19 26.91
CA SER A 5 -9.85 -1.89 25.72
C SER A 5 -10.19 -2.66 24.44
N ARG A 6 -10.94 -3.76 24.52
CA ARG A 6 -11.39 -4.49 23.31
C ARG A 6 -12.60 -3.85 22.62
N ASP A 7 -13.49 -3.22 23.37
CA ASP A 7 -14.78 -2.70 22.86
C ASP A 7 -14.74 -1.31 22.21
N LYS A 8 -13.61 -0.61 22.27
CA LYS A 8 -13.43 0.71 21.60
C LYS A 8 -12.86 0.62 20.19
N ARG A 9 -12.49 -0.58 19.72
CA ARG A 9 -11.90 -0.74 18.40
C ARG A 9 -13.01 -0.72 17.36
N ASP A 10 -12.82 0.10 16.34
CA ASP A 10 -13.76 0.27 15.25
C ASP A 10 -14.08 -1.07 14.53
N ILE A 11 -15.23 -1.10 13.86
CA ILE A 11 -15.76 -2.26 13.14
C ILE A 11 -14.74 -2.79 12.11
N TYR A 12 -14.10 -1.91 11.34
CA TYR A 12 -13.12 -2.32 10.33
C TYR A 12 -11.85 -2.94 10.91
N TYR A 13 -11.46 -2.57 12.13
CA TYR A 13 -10.38 -3.28 12.82
C TYR A 13 -10.75 -4.74 13.10
N ARG A 14 -11.97 -4.99 13.59
CA ARG A 14 -12.45 -6.35 13.87
C ARG A 14 -12.61 -7.15 12.58
N LEU A 15 -13.25 -6.56 11.57
CA LEU A 15 -13.37 -7.17 10.25
C LEU A 15 -12.02 -7.49 9.63
N ALA A 16 -11.01 -6.62 9.77
CA ALA A 16 -9.67 -6.90 9.28
C ALA A 16 -9.09 -8.16 9.91
N LYS A 17 -9.21 -8.31 11.24
CA LYS A 17 -8.72 -9.51 11.94
C LYS A 17 -9.49 -10.77 11.56
N GLU A 18 -10.82 -10.69 11.49
CA GLU A 18 -11.68 -11.81 11.09
C GLU A 18 -11.37 -12.29 9.66
N ASN A 19 -11.14 -11.35 8.74
CA ASN A 19 -10.86 -11.63 7.33
C ASN A 19 -9.35 -11.73 7.01
N LYS A 20 -8.49 -11.79 8.04
CA LYS A 20 -7.02 -11.93 7.92
C LYS A 20 -6.34 -10.83 7.08
N TRP A 21 -6.90 -9.63 7.07
CA TRP A 21 -6.23 -8.42 6.59
C TRP A 21 -5.25 -7.90 7.64
N ARG A 22 -4.09 -7.45 7.20
CA ARG A 22 -3.01 -6.94 8.08
C ARG A 22 -3.41 -5.66 8.81
N ALA A 23 -4.17 -4.79 8.13
CA ALA A 23 -4.67 -3.55 8.68
C ALA A 23 -6.10 -3.26 8.16
N ARG A 24 -6.80 -2.36 8.87
CA ARG A 24 -8.14 -1.91 8.47
C ARG A 24 -8.14 -1.02 7.23
N SER A 25 -6.98 -0.48 6.84
CA SER A 25 -6.85 0.34 5.62
C SER A 25 -7.10 -0.45 4.34
N ALA A 26 -7.00 -1.78 4.35
CA ALA A 26 -7.40 -2.64 3.22
C ALA A 26 -8.82 -2.30 2.72
N PHE A 27 -9.76 -2.02 3.64
CA PHE A 27 -11.12 -1.67 3.28
C PHE A 27 -11.23 -0.35 2.50
N LYS A 28 -10.31 0.61 2.69
CA LYS A 28 -10.29 1.85 1.91
C LYS A 28 -10.09 1.53 0.43
N LEU A 29 -9.04 0.78 0.09
CA LEU A 29 -8.74 0.43 -1.30
C LEU A 29 -9.81 -0.46 -1.89
N MET A 30 -10.34 -1.42 -1.12
CA MET A 30 -11.46 -2.26 -1.58
C MET A 30 -12.68 -1.41 -1.94
N GLN A 31 -13.07 -0.46 -1.09
CA GLN A 31 -14.22 0.42 -1.33
C GLN A 31 -13.98 1.35 -2.54
N ILE A 32 -12.79 1.93 -2.64
CA ILE A 32 -12.40 2.76 -3.79
C ILE A 32 -12.49 1.95 -5.08
N ASP A 33 -11.95 0.73 -5.10
CA ASP A 33 -11.99 -0.10 -6.29
C ASP A 33 -13.41 -0.64 -6.58
N ASP A 34 -14.21 -0.96 -5.57
CA ASP A 34 -15.61 -1.36 -5.75
C ASP A 34 -16.43 -0.25 -6.44
N GLU A 35 -16.16 1.02 -6.10
CA GLU A 35 -16.86 2.18 -6.68
C GLU A 35 -16.31 2.59 -8.05
N PHE A 36 -14.97 2.71 -8.17
CA PHE A 36 -14.32 3.32 -9.33
C PHE A 36 -13.68 2.32 -10.29
N GLN A 37 -13.58 1.04 -9.90
CA GLN A 37 -13.02 -0.04 -10.71
C GLN A 37 -11.60 0.25 -11.20
N ILE A 38 -10.79 0.91 -10.37
CA ILE A 38 -9.44 1.40 -10.72
C ILE A 38 -8.43 0.27 -10.95
N LEU A 39 -8.69 -0.93 -10.43
CA LEU A 39 -7.81 -2.10 -10.59
C LEU A 39 -8.18 -2.97 -11.78
N LYS A 40 -9.32 -2.69 -12.45
CA LYS A 40 -9.79 -3.49 -13.56
C LYS A 40 -8.84 -3.41 -14.76
N GLY A 41 -8.29 -4.55 -15.15
CA GLY A 41 -7.37 -4.66 -16.30
C GLY A 41 -5.95 -4.16 -16.02
N VAL A 42 -5.63 -3.83 -14.77
CA VAL A 42 -4.26 -3.54 -14.32
C VAL A 42 -3.44 -4.83 -14.36
N ARG A 43 -2.22 -4.77 -14.91
CA ARG A 43 -1.26 -5.89 -14.88
C ARG A 43 0.00 -5.54 -14.11
N ARG A 44 0.37 -4.27 -14.03
CA ARG A 44 1.55 -3.78 -13.30
C ARG A 44 1.14 -2.75 -12.27
N ALA A 45 1.23 -3.11 -10.99
CA ALA A 45 0.86 -2.24 -9.90
C ALA A 45 2.05 -1.96 -8.98
N VAL A 46 2.15 -0.72 -8.50
CA VAL A 46 3.12 -0.31 -7.46
C VAL A 46 2.36 0.14 -6.22
N ASP A 47 2.72 -0.38 -5.06
CA ASP A 47 2.21 0.03 -3.74
C ASP A 47 3.34 0.72 -2.96
N LEU A 48 3.22 2.03 -2.76
CA LEU A 48 4.21 2.85 -2.06
C LEU A 48 3.86 3.00 -0.58
N CYS A 49 4.88 3.05 0.28
CA CYS A 49 4.72 3.10 1.73
C CYS A 49 3.81 1.97 2.22
N ALA A 50 4.07 0.77 1.69
CA ALA A 50 3.14 -0.34 1.76
C ALA A 50 3.03 -0.95 3.16
N ALA A 51 4.00 -0.78 4.07
CA ALA A 51 4.01 -1.47 5.36
C ALA A 51 2.77 -1.14 6.20
N PRO A 52 2.08 -2.14 6.78
CA PRO A 52 2.44 -3.56 6.90
C PRO A 52 2.03 -4.45 5.69
N GLY A 53 1.46 -3.90 4.63
CA GLY A 53 1.16 -4.57 3.36
C GLY A 53 -0.33 -4.79 3.12
N SER A 54 -1.21 -4.00 3.74
CA SER A 54 -2.66 -4.27 3.65
C SER A 54 -3.25 -3.95 2.27
N TRP A 55 -2.75 -2.91 1.59
CA TRP A 55 -3.12 -2.58 0.20
C TRP A 55 -2.49 -3.58 -0.77
N SER A 56 -1.23 -3.95 -0.55
CA SER A 56 -0.57 -5.07 -1.25
C SER A 56 -1.37 -6.39 -1.18
N GLN A 57 -1.99 -6.71 -0.04
CA GLN A 57 -2.88 -7.89 0.04
C GLN A 57 -4.13 -7.73 -0.84
N VAL A 58 -4.69 -6.51 -0.95
CA VAL A 58 -5.85 -6.26 -1.81
C VAL A 58 -5.46 -6.38 -3.27
N LEU A 59 -4.32 -5.79 -3.68
CA LEU A 59 -3.77 -5.95 -5.03
C LEU A 59 -3.53 -7.42 -5.37
N SER A 60 -2.93 -8.19 -4.46
CA SER A 60 -2.72 -9.64 -4.63
C SER A 60 -4.04 -10.37 -4.93
N LYS A 61 -5.09 -10.11 -4.16
CA LYS A 61 -6.40 -10.77 -4.36
C LYS A 61 -7.17 -10.28 -5.58
N ARG A 62 -7.05 -9.01 -5.96
CA ARG A 62 -7.86 -8.40 -7.04
C ARG A 62 -7.16 -8.43 -8.40
N ILE A 63 -5.83 -8.55 -8.43
CA ILE A 63 -5.04 -8.51 -9.67
C ILE A 63 -4.34 -9.85 -9.88
N TYR A 64 -3.54 -10.29 -8.89
CA TYR A 64 -2.72 -11.49 -9.06
C TYR A 64 -3.51 -12.79 -9.06
N GLU A 65 -4.53 -12.92 -8.20
CA GLU A 65 -5.40 -14.11 -8.23
C GLU A 65 -6.26 -14.19 -9.51
N GLU A 66 -6.52 -13.07 -10.19
CA GLU A 66 -7.22 -13.04 -11.48
C GLU A 66 -6.27 -13.33 -12.66
N ASP A 67 -5.05 -12.81 -12.61
CA ASP A 67 -4.00 -12.98 -13.61
C ASP A 67 -2.63 -13.21 -12.93
N ASN A 68 -2.20 -14.48 -12.89
CA ASN A 68 -0.92 -14.87 -12.29
C ASN A 68 0.32 -14.32 -13.05
N GLU A 69 0.14 -13.74 -14.24
CA GLU A 69 1.22 -13.07 -14.98
C GLU A 69 1.36 -11.58 -14.59
N SER A 70 0.42 -11.06 -13.80
CA SER A 70 0.52 -9.70 -13.28
C SER A 70 1.71 -9.54 -12.32
N LYS A 71 2.24 -8.33 -12.28
CA LYS A 71 3.41 -7.96 -11.49
C LYS A 71 3.01 -6.87 -10.49
N ILE A 72 3.15 -7.17 -9.21
CA ILE A 72 2.90 -6.21 -8.13
C ILE A 72 4.20 -5.98 -7.39
N VAL A 73 4.59 -4.72 -7.23
CA VAL A 73 5.78 -4.31 -6.47
C VAL A 73 5.34 -3.42 -5.31
N ALA A 74 5.69 -3.82 -4.09
CA ALA A 74 5.41 -3.06 -2.88
C ALA A 74 6.71 -2.51 -2.30
N ILE A 75 6.72 -1.24 -1.94
CA ILE A 75 7.91 -0.50 -1.49
C ILE A 75 7.64 0.10 -0.13
N ASP A 76 8.56 -0.14 0.81
CA ASP A 76 8.54 0.55 2.10
C ASP A 76 9.95 0.60 2.70
N LEU A 77 10.21 1.56 3.59
CA LEU A 77 11.43 1.59 4.39
C LEU A 77 11.45 0.45 5.42
N GLN A 78 10.28 0.05 5.91
CA GLN A 78 10.09 -1.02 6.86
C GLN A 78 9.96 -2.38 6.17
N PRO A 79 10.52 -3.44 6.76
CA PRO A 79 10.31 -4.79 6.25
C PRO A 79 8.86 -5.22 6.42
N MET A 80 8.35 -5.98 5.46
CA MET A 80 7.02 -6.57 5.51
C MET A 80 7.11 -8.09 5.45
N SER A 81 6.10 -8.77 6.01
CA SER A 81 5.98 -10.21 5.80
C SER A 81 5.62 -10.50 4.31
N PRO A 82 6.09 -11.59 3.71
CA PRO A 82 5.76 -11.94 2.33
C PRO A 82 4.26 -12.00 2.05
N ILE A 83 3.85 -11.60 0.85
CA ILE A 83 2.47 -11.69 0.34
C ILE A 83 2.54 -12.41 -1.01
N PRO A 84 1.72 -13.44 -1.26
CA PRO A 84 1.70 -14.13 -2.56
C PRO A 84 1.52 -13.17 -3.74
N GLY A 85 2.30 -13.34 -4.81
CA GLY A 85 2.20 -12.51 -6.01
C GLY A 85 2.72 -11.08 -5.86
N VAL A 86 3.31 -10.72 -4.72
CA VAL A 86 3.84 -9.36 -4.47
C VAL A 86 5.34 -9.43 -4.25
N ILE A 87 6.08 -8.72 -5.09
CA ILE A 87 7.51 -8.47 -4.90
C ILE A 87 7.63 -7.34 -3.88
N GLN A 88 8.41 -7.55 -2.83
CA GLN A 88 8.58 -6.59 -1.75
C GLN A 88 9.99 -6.03 -1.77
N LEU A 89 10.09 -4.71 -1.99
CA LEU A 89 11.35 -3.98 -1.96
C LEU A 89 11.41 -3.16 -0.68
N GLN A 90 12.45 -3.41 0.11
CA GLN A 90 12.78 -2.51 1.21
C GLN A 90 13.63 -1.37 0.66
N GLY A 91 13.09 -0.15 0.62
CA GLY A 91 13.73 0.97 -0.04
C GLY A 91 13.06 2.30 0.24
N ASP A 92 13.82 3.37 0.04
CA ASP A 92 13.35 4.74 0.12
C ASP A 92 12.72 5.15 -1.21
N ILE A 93 11.48 5.63 -1.20
CA ILE A 93 10.78 6.06 -2.43
C ILE A 93 11.38 7.31 -3.06
N THR A 94 12.19 8.07 -2.31
CA THR A 94 12.93 9.24 -2.82
C THR A 94 14.24 8.86 -3.53
N SER A 95 14.66 7.58 -3.41
CA SER A 95 15.91 7.09 -3.99
C SER A 95 15.71 6.62 -5.44
N MET A 96 16.57 7.10 -6.33
CA MET A 96 16.63 6.64 -7.73
C MET A 96 16.95 5.13 -7.83
N ASP A 97 17.70 4.58 -6.87
CA ASP A 97 17.99 3.14 -6.84
C ASP A 97 16.71 2.30 -6.65
N THR A 98 15.80 2.76 -5.77
CA THR A 98 14.50 2.11 -5.58
C THR A 98 13.66 2.19 -6.85
N ALA A 99 13.60 3.35 -7.50
CA ALA A 99 12.87 3.53 -8.75
C ALA A 99 13.40 2.61 -9.87
N ASN A 100 14.73 2.52 -10.03
CA ASN A 100 15.36 1.64 -11.01
C ASN A 100 15.01 0.17 -10.77
N LYS A 101 15.04 -0.29 -9.51
CA LYS A 101 14.64 -1.68 -9.16
C LYS A 101 13.19 -1.98 -9.55
N VAL A 102 12.27 -1.02 -9.37
CA VAL A 102 10.87 -1.18 -9.79
C VAL A 102 10.78 -1.33 -11.31
N ILE A 103 11.47 -0.48 -12.07
CA ILE A 103 11.50 -0.51 -13.54
C ILE A 103 12.07 -1.85 -14.04
N GLU A 104 13.14 -2.35 -13.41
CA GLU A 104 13.73 -3.66 -13.73
C GLU A 104 12.72 -4.80 -13.54
N HIS A 105 11.94 -4.79 -12.45
CA HIS A 105 10.90 -5.80 -12.22
C HIS A 105 9.80 -5.78 -13.28
N PHE A 106 9.47 -4.60 -13.82
CA PHE A 106 8.55 -4.45 -14.94
C PHE A 106 9.19 -4.63 -16.32
N SER A 107 10.45 -5.08 -16.39
CA SER A 107 11.15 -5.33 -17.65
C SER A 107 11.23 -4.08 -18.54
N GLY A 108 11.32 -2.89 -17.92
CA GLY A 108 11.37 -1.60 -18.60
C GLY A 108 9.99 -1.03 -18.97
N GLU A 109 8.90 -1.74 -18.72
CA GLU A 109 7.55 -1.21 -18.93
C GLU A 109 7.09 -0.33 -17.76
N LYS A 110 6.18 0.61 -18.04
CA LYS A 110 5.58 1.46 -17.02
C LYS A 110 4.55 0.70 -16.18
N ALA A 111 4.38 1.12 -14.93
CA ALA A 111 3.26 0.68 -14.12
C ALA A 111 1.94 1.18 -14.73
N ASP A 112 0.89 0.36 -14.65
CA ASP A 112 -0.46 0.77 -15.03
C ASP A 112 -1.12 1.58 -13.91
N ILE A 113 -0.75 1.28 -12.66
CA ILE A 113 -1.21 2.02 -11.48
C ILE A 113 -0.12 2.11 -10.41
N VAL A 114 -0.09 3.26 -9.73
CA VAL A 114 0.71 3.51 -8.53
C VAL A 114 -0.24 3.96 -7.43
N ILE A 115 -0.19 3.31 -6.27
CA ILE A 115 -1.02 3.63 -5.11
C ILE A 115 -0.15 3.91 -3.89
N CYS A 116 -0.67 4.70 -2.94
CA CYS A 116 0.01 5.06 -1.70
C CYS A 116 -1.01 5.33 -0.59
N ASP A 117 -0.96 4.58 0.52
CA ASP A 117 -1.68 4.89 1.79
C ASP A 117 -0.70 5.37 2.87
N GLY A 118 0.47 5.86 2.44
CA GLY A 118 1.52 6.35 3.32
C GLY A 118 1.10 7.61 4.06
N ALA A 119 1.37 7.63 5.36
CA ALA A 119 1.24 8.82 6.21
C ALA A 119 2.38 8.84 7.23
N PRO A 120 2.95 10.02 7.54
CA PRO A 120 3.92 10.14 8.62
C PRO A 120 3.24 9.98 9.99
N ASP A 121 4.05 9.72 11.02
CA ASP A 121 3.57 9.76 12.39
C ASP A 121 3.09 11.17 12.75
N VAL A 122 1.83 11.29 13.18
CA VAL A 122 1.22 12.57 13.54
C VAL A 122 1.82 13.12 14.82
N THR A 123 2.32 14.36 14.75
CA THR A 123 2.91 15.07 15.89
C THR A 123 1.85 15.78 16.73
N GLY A 124 0.69 16.05 16.14
CA GLY A 124 -0.38 16.87 16.73
C GLY A 124 -0.26 18.36 16.42
N ILE A 125 0.82 18.78 15.75
CA ILE A 125 0.97 20.12 15.18
C ILE A 125 0.46 20.07 13.75
N HIS A 126 -0.82 20.43 13.55
CA HIS A 126 -1.51 20.26 12.27
C HIS A 126 -0.75 20.82 11.06
N SER A 127 -0.16 22.01 11.17
CA SER A 127 0.59 22.62 10.07
C SER A 127 1.85 21.84 9.69
N LEU A 128 2.51 21.21 10.68
CA LEU A 128 3.68 20.37 10.43
C LEU A 128 3.25 19.02 9.85
N ASP A 129 2.22 18.41 10.40
CA ASP A 129 1.68 17.12 9.93
C ASP A 129 1.22 17.23 8.45
N GLU A 130 0.54 18.32 8.09
CA GLU A 130 0.13 18.61 6.72
C GLU A 130 1.33 18.81 5.79
N TYR A 131 2.34 19.57 6.23
CA TYR A 131 3.57 19.78 5.46
C TYR A 131 4.30 18.45 5.20
N MET A 132 4.47 17.61 6.21
CA MET A 132 5.12 16.30 6.08
C MET A 132 4.33 15.36 5.16
N GLN A 133 3.00 15.37 5.24
CA GLN A 133 2.16 14.61 4.31
C GLN A 133 2.33 15.10 2.86
N ALA A 134 2.41 16.43 2.65
CA ALA A 134 2.62 17.01 1.33
C ALA A 134 4.00 16.64 0.74
N GLU A 135 5.06 16.64 1.56
CA GLU A 135 6.39 16.15 1.15
C GLU A 135 6.36 14.69 0.73
N LEU A 136 5.65 13.84 1.49
CA LEU A 136 5.51 12.43 1.15
C LEU A 136 4.76 12.23 -0.17
N ILE A 137 3.69 12.99 -0.41
CA ILE A 137 2.95 12.97 -1.68
C ILE A 137 3.89 13.38 -2.83
N LEU A 138 4.66 14.46 -2.66
CA LEU A 138 5.60 14.92 -3.68
C LEU A 138 6.68 13.87 -3.99
N ALA A 139 7.20 13.20 -2.96
CA ALA A 139 8.14 12.09 -3.14
C ALA A 139 7.51 10.94 -3.94
N ALA A 140 6.26 10.57 -3.64
CA ALA A 140 5.54 9.53 -4.36
C ALA A 140 5.34 9.87 -5.85
N PHE A 141 5.17 11.14 -6.22
CA PHE A 141 5.08 11.57 -7.62
C PHE A 141 6.41 11.43 -8.39
N ASN A 142 7.55 11.44 -7.72
CA ASN A 142 8.86 11.40 -8.37
C ASN A 142 9.36 9.98 -8.66
N ILE A 143 8.62 8.93 -8.28
CA ILE A 143 9.06 7.53 -8.44
C ILE A 143 8.86 6.96 -9.87
N THR A 144 8.61 7.82 -10.86
CA THR A 144 8.37 7.47 -12.28
C THR A 144 9.33 8.18 -13.21
#